data_AF-A0A3E0E8H9-F1
#
_entry.id   AF-A0A3E0E8H9-F1
#
_cell.length_a   1.000
_cell.length_b   1.000
_cell.length_c   1.000
_cell.angle_alpha   90.00
_cell.angle_beta   90.00
_cell.angle_gamma   90.00
#
_symmetry.space_group_name_H-M   'P 1'
#
loop_
_entity.id
_entity.type
_entity.pdbx_description
1 polymer ?
#
loop_
_entity_poly.entity_id
_entity_poly.type
_entity_poly.pdbx_seq_one_letter_code
_entity_poly.pdbx_strand_id
1 'polypeptide(L)'
;MELIYPELDQLICDMSEGDVEFQKELTLALYKGLMELKEKYAEGSFVKDDFIIQQIRHKMKPTLSMFEFSHIIEELQIGKEIIENEGYEGLAFDSHYQNLQEKLDLAINRVYELTL
;
A
#
# COMPACT_ATOMS: atom_id res chain seq x y z
N MET A 1 -9.42 12.92 -16.32
CA MET A 1 -8.76 12.34 -15.14
C MET A 1 -8.22 11.01 -15.61
N GLU A 2 -6.90 10.82 -15.60
CA GLU A 2 -6.34 9.48 -15.82
C GLU A 2 -6.86 8.57 -14.71
N LEU A 3 -7.35 7.38 -15.09
CA LEU A 3 -7.78 6.39 -14.12
C LEU A 3 -6.53 5.89 -13.38
N ILE A 4 -6.45 6.16 -12.09
CA ILE A 4 -5.40 5.64 -11.22
C ILE A 4 -5.69 4.14 -11.04
N TYR A 5 -4.72 3.29 -11.40
CA TYR A 5 -4.86 1.83 -11.51
C TYR A 5 -5.97 1.38 -12.49
N PRO A 6 -5.77 1.56 -13.81
CA PRO A 6 -6.78 1.22 -14.81
C PRO A 6 -7.06 -0.30 -14.87
N GLU A 7 -6.10 -1.14 -14.49
CA GLU A 7 -6.17 -2.60 -14.59
C GLU A 7 -6.68 -3.28 -13.31
N LEU A 8 -6.86 -2.53 -12.21
CA LEU A 8 -7.20 -3.10 -10.90
C LEU A 8 -8.50 -3.91 -10.90
N ASP A 9 -9.54 -3.39 -11.57
CA ASP A 9 -10.84 -4.08 -11.65
C ASP A 9 -10.71 -5.40 -12.41
N GLN A 10 -9.94 -5.41 -13.51
CA GLN A 10 -9.67 -6.62 -14.27
C GLN A 10 -8.89 -7.65 -13.44
N LEU A 11 -7.85 -7.24 -12.72
CA LEU A 11 -7.06 -8.12 -11.85
C LEU A 11 -7.92 -8.76 -10.75
N ILE A 12 -8.80 -7.97 -10.13
CA ILE A 12 -9.76 -8.46 -9.12
C ILE A 12 -10.77 -9.43 -9.75
N CYS A 13 -11.30 -9.10 -10.93
CA CYS A 13 -12.24 -9.95 -11.66
C CYS A 13 -11.60 -11.29 -12.06
N ASP A 14 -10.38 -11.25 -12.58
CA ASP A 14 -9.62 -12.43 -13.01
C ASP A 14 -9.31 -13.34 -11.82
N MET A 15 -8.87 -12.77 -10.69
CA MET A 15 -8.63 -13.52 -9.46
C MET A 15 -9.90 -14.13 -8.88
N SER A 16 -11.05 -13.52 -9.16
CA SER A 16 -12.32 -13.98 -8.63
C SER A 16 -13.00 -15.03 -9.50
N GLU A 17 -12.48 -15.29 -10.71
CA GLU A 17 -13.01 -16.29 -11.66
C GLU A 17 -14.52 -16.15 -11.93
N GLY A 18 -15.06 -14.93 -11.80
CA GLY A 18 -16.49 -14.63 -11.96
C GLY A 18 -17.37 -14.87 -10.73
N ASP A 19 -16.79 -15.26 -9.59
CA ASP A 19 -17.50 -15.33 -8.30
C ASP A 19 -17.64 -13.93 -7.69
N VAL A 20 -18.87 -13.40 -7.74
CA VAL A 20 -19.20 -12.05 -7.27
C VAL A 20 -19.10 -11.90 -5.75
N GLU A 21 -19.38 -12.95 -4.96
CA GLU A 21 -19.25 -12.87 -3.50
C GLU A 21 -17.77 -12.81 -3.12
N PHE A 22 -16.97 -13.70 -3.70
CA PHE A 22 -15.53 -13.70 -3.49
C PHE A 22 -14.87 -12.40 -4.00
N GLN A 23 -15.32 -11.85 -5.13
CA GLN A 23 -14.84 -10.56 -5.64
C GLN A 23 -15.04 -9.43 -4.63
N LYS A 24 -16.19 -9.38 -3.98
CA LYS A 24 -16.48 -8.38 -2.92
C LYS A 24 -15.60 -8.60 -1.71
N GLU A 25 -15.43 -9.84 -1.26
CA GLU A 25 -14.56 -10.17 -0.14
C GLU A 25 -13.09 -9.81 -0.44
N LEU A 26 -12.61 -10.12 -1.65
CA LEU A 26 -11.27 -9.81 -2.12
C LEU A 26 -11.02 -8.30 -2.15
N THR A 27 -11.95 -7.54 -2.73
CA THR A 27 -11.87 -6.08 -2.79
C THR A 27 -11.86 -5.47 -1.39
N LEU A 28 -12.71 -5.96 -0.49
CA LEU A 28 -12.76 -5.51 0.89
C LEU A 28 -11.48 -5.89 1.67
N ALA A 29 -10.92 -7.07 1.44
CA ALA A 29 -9.68 -7.52 2.04
C ALA A 29 -8.50 -6.66 1.56
N LEU A 30 -8.44 -6.34 0.26
CA LEU A 30 -7.45 -5.44 -0.31
C LEU A 30 -7.53 -4.05 0.30
N TYR A 31 -8.74 -3.48 0.39
CA TYR A 31 -8.98 -2.18 1.04
C TYR A 31 -8.46 -2.17 2.48
N LYS A 32 -8.82 -3.18 3.28
CA LYS A 32 -8.36 -3.31 4.66
C LYS A 32 -6.84 -3.47 4.77
N GLY A 33 -6.23 -4.23 3.85
CA GLY A 33 -4.78 -4.40 3.81
C GLY A 33 -4.04 -3.09 3.54
N LEU A 34 -4.53 -2.26 2.61
CA LEU A 34 -3.94 -0.95 2.33
C LEU A 34 -4.11 0.03 3.50
N MET A 35 -5.28 0.01 4.16
CA MET A 35 -5.50 0.77 5.40
C MET A 35 -4.53 0.33 6.51
N GLU A 36 -4.36 -0.97 6.71
CA GLU A 36 -3.42 -1.51 7.69
C GLU A 36 -1.97 -1.12 7.36
N LEU A 37 -1.59 -1.15 6.07
CA LEU A 37 -0.29 -0.66 5.61
C LEU A 37 -0.07 0.79 6.03
N LYS A 38 -1.04 1.67 5.74
CA LYS A 38 -0.98 3.08 6.09
C LYS A 38 -0.84 3.30 7.59
N GLU A 39 -1.68 2.65 8.39
CA GLU A 39 -1.70 2.79 9.85
C GLU A 39 -0.42 2.28 10.49
N LYS A 40 0.02 1.06 10.16
CA LYS A 40 1.22 0.45 10.76
C LYS A 40 2.49 1.14 10.32
N TYR A 41 2.55 1.62 9.07
CA TYR A 41 3.69 2.42 8.64
C TYR A 41 3.75 3.74 9.40
N ALA A 42 2.61 4.42 9.61
CA ALA A 42 2.55 5.63 10.42
C ALA A 42 2.95 5.38 11.88
N GLU A 43 2.46 4.29 12.49
CA GLU A 43 2.84 3.87 13.84
C GLU A 43 4.35 3.65 13.94
N GLY A 44 4.92 2.78 13.10
CA GLY A 44 6.36 2.47 13.13
C GLY A 44 7.22 3.70 12.85
N SER A 45 6.78 4.61 11.99
CA SER A 45 7.45 5.89 11.75
C SER A 45 7.44 6.79 12.98
N PHE A 46 6.30 6.89 13.66
CA PHE A 46 6.14 7.73 14.85
C PHE A 46 6.95 7.22 16.05
N VAL A 47 6.95 5.90 16.28
CA VAL A 47 7.72 5.29 17.37
C VAL A 47 9.17 4.95 16.99
N LYS A 48 9.57 5.22 15.75
CA LYS A 48 10.89 4.88 15.17
C LYS A 48 11.24 3.39 15.35
N ASP A 49 10.29 2.52 15.03
CA ASP A 49 10.38 1.07 15.20
C ASP A 49 10.55 0.35 13.85
N ASP A 50 11.79 -0.04 13.57
CA ASP A 50 12.17 -0.77 12.35
C ASP A 50 11.43 -2.09 12.20
N PHE A 51 11.12 -2.77 13.32
CA PHE A 51 10.44 -4.05 13.29
C PHE A 51 9.01 -3.89 12.81
N ILE A 52 8.27 -2.88 13.30
CA ILE A 52 6.91 -2.58 12.83
C ILE A 52 6.92 -2.29 11.33
N ILE A 53 7.83 -1.42 10.87
CA ILE A 53 7.97 -1.05 9.46
C ILE A 53 8.34 -2.27 8.59
N GLN A 54 9.29 -3.08 9.04
CA GLN A 54 9.72 -4.27 8.32
C GLN A 54 8.59 -5.30 8.19
N GLN A 55 7.86 -5.56 9.28
CA GLN A 55 6.75 -6.52 9.30
C GLN A 55 5.65 -6.13 8.32
N ILE A 56 5.19 -4.87 8.38
CA ILE A 56 4.10 -4.44 7.50
C ILE A 56 4.53 -4.43 6.03
N ARG A 57 5.77 -4.00 5.73
CA ARG A 57 6.32 -4.06 4.36
C ARG A 57 6.39 -5.49 3.83
N HIS A 58 6.89 -6.42 4.64
CA HIS A 58 7.01 -7.82 4.22
C HIS A 58 5.64 -8.47 4.01
N LYS A 59 4.71 -8.22 4.93
CA LYS A 59 3.32 -8.71 4.84
C LYS A 59 2.61 -8.20 3.59
N MET A 60 2.76 -6.92 3.25
CA MET A 60 2.02 -6.30 2.17
C MET A 60 2.65 -6.47 0.79
N LYS A 61 3.97 -6.70 0.70
CA LYS A 61 4.67 -6.89 -0.57
C LYS A 61 3.98 -7.87 -1.54
N PRO A 62 3.58 -9.11 -1.16
CA PRO A 62 2.92 -10.01 -2.10
C PRO A 62 1.60 -9.45 -2.63
N THR A 63 0.77 -8.85 -1.76
CA THR A 63 -0.49 -8.22 -2.15
C THR A 63 -0.25 -7.05 -3.11
N LEU A 64 0.72 -6.19 -2.80
CA LEU A 64 1.05 -5.05 -3.65
C LEU A 64 1.55 -5.50 -5.02
N SER A 65 2.36 -6.57 -5.08
CA SER A 65 2.85 -7.12 -6.35
C SER A 65 1.73 -7.77 -7.16
N MET A 66 0.82 -8.48 -6.51
CA MET A 66 -0.29 -9.18 -7.15
C MET A 66 -1.27 -8.24 -7.84
N PHE A 67 -1.51 -7.07 -7.25
CA PHE A 67 -2.43 -6.05 -7.78
C PHE A 67 -1.69 -4.86 -8.43
N GLU A 68 -0.42 -5.05 -8.78
CA GLU A 68 0.39 -4.09 -9.52
C GLU A 68 0.48 -2.67 -8.91
N PHE A 69 0.52 -2.60 -7.57
CA PHE A 69 0.80 -1.38 -6.81
C PHE A 69 2.30 -1.03 -6.83
N SER A 70 2.92 -1.06 -8.03
CA SER A 70 4.37 -0.92 -8.24
C SER A 70 4.95 0.34 -7.63
N HIS A 71 4.30 1.48 -7.78
CA HIS A 71 4.77 2.74 -7.23
C HIS A 71 4.71 2.82 -5.69
N ILE A 72 3.82 2.06 -5.04
CA ILE A 72 3.85 1.89 -3.58
C ILE A 72 5.03 1.00 -3.19
N ILE A 73 5.29 -0.07 -3.93
CA ILE A 73 6.45 -0.96 -3.69
C ILE A 73 7.76 -0.18 -3.80
N GLU A 74 7.89 0.66 -4.84
CA GLU A 74 9.04 1.52 -5.07
C GLU A 74 9.24 2.50 -3.92
N GLU A 75 8.18 3.20 -3.49
CA GLU A 75 8.27 4.12 -2.36
C GLU A 75 8.63 3.38 -1.07
N LEU A 76 8.03 2.22 -0.80
CA LEU A 76 8.41 1.39 0.35
C LEU A 76 9.87 0.92 0.29
N GLN A 77 10.45 0.76 -0.89
CA GLN A 77 11.87 0.42 -1.05
C GLN A 77 12.76 1.63 -0.79
N ILE A 78 12.39 2.81 -1.29
CA ILE A 78 13.07 4.08 -0.98
C ILE A 78 13.09 4.31 0.53
N GLY A 79 11.93 4.18 1.19
CA GLY A 79 11.83 4.35 2.64
C GLY A 79 12.71 3.39 3.43
N LYS A 80 12.87 2.15 2.96
CA LYS A 80 13.78 1.19 3.57
C LYS A 80 15.23 1.69 3.49
N GLU A 81 15.65 2.13 2.31
CA GLU A 81 17.00 2.63 2.09
C GLU A 81 17.27 3.89 2.91
N ILE A 82 16.30 4.79 3.04
CA ILE A 82 16.41 5.97 3.90
C ILE A 82 16.57 5.57 5.37
N ILE A 83 15.71 4.68 5.88
CA ILE A 83 15.80 4.24 7.29
C ILE A 83 17.15 3.55 7.57
N GLU A 84 17.64 2.71 6.65
CA GLU A 84 18.91 1.99 6.82
C GLU A 84 20.15 2.90 6.76
N ASN A 85 20.10 4.01 6.01
CA ASN A 85 21.26 4.89 5.80
C ASN A 85 21.23 6.18 6.63
N GLU A 86 20.05 6.77 6.83
CA GLU A 86 19.85 8.09 7.42
C GLU A 86 18.94 8.04 8.68
N GLY A 87 18.16 6.98 8.84
CA GLY A 87 17.20 6.83 9.92
C GLY A 87 15.89 7.60 9.66
N TYR A 88 15.16 7.89 10.74
CA TYR A 88 13.85 8.56 10.70
C TYR A 88 13.92 10.08 10.78
N GLU A 89 15.10 10.64 11.07
CA GLU A 89 15.27 12.07 11.29
C GLU A 89 15.78 12.74 10.02
N GLY A 90 14.97 13.64 9.44
CA GLY A 90 15.42 14.51 8.36
C GLY A 90 14.46 14.58 7.19
N LEU A 91 14.80 15.49 6.27
CA LEU A 91 13.95 15.82 5.12
C LEU A 91 13.75 14.65 4.16
N ALA A 92 14.72 13.74 4.06
CA ALA A 92 14.60 12.56 3.20
C ALA A 92 13.45 11.66 3.67
N PHE A 93 13.43 11.31 4.97
CA PHE A 93 12.37 10.51 5.55
C PHE A 93 11.02 11.22 5.52
N ASP A 94 10.97 12.50 5.86
CA ASP A 94 9.73 13.30 5.82
C ASP A 94 9.12 13.33 4.42
N SER A 95 9.95 13.53 3.39
CA SER A 95 9.50 13.57 1.99
C SER A 95 9.00 12.22 1.51
N HIS A 96 9.75 11.15 1.80
CA HIS A 96 9.32 9.77 1.52
C HIS A 96 8.00 9.43 2.22
N TYR A 97 7.88 9.78 3.51
CA TYR A 97 6.68 9.49 4.28
C TYR A 97 5.46 10.18 3.68
N GLN A 98 5.57 11.47 3.34
CA GLN A 98 4.49 12.20 2.65
C GLN A 98 4.11 11.55 1.32
N ASN A 99 5.10 11.25 0.47
CA ASN A 99 4.88 10.58 -0.81
C ASN A 99 4.18 9.22 -0.64
N LEU A 100 4.57 8.44 0.36
CA LEU A 100 3.96 7.15 0.64
C LEU A 100 2.50 7.32 1.08
N GLN A 101 2.21 8.28 1.97
CA GLN A 101 0.84 8.56 2.40
C GLN A 101 -0.06 8.97 1.22
N GLU A 102 0.42 9.84 0.34
CA GLU A 102 -0.33 10.24 -0.86
C GLU A 102 -0.62 9.06 -1.79
N LYS A 103 0.41 8.24 -2.09
CA LYS A 103 0.24 7.04 -2.93
C LYS A 103 -0.75 6.04 -2.32
N LEU A 104 -0.68 5.84 -1.00
CA LEU A 104 -1.61 4.99 -0.28
C LEU A 104 -3.03 5.55 -0.31
N ASP A 105 -3.21 6.86 -0.13
CA ASP A 105 -4.52 7.50 -0.19
C ASP A 105 -5.16 7.34 -1.57
N LEU A 106 -4.39 7.49 -2.64
CA LEU A 106 -4.87 7.26 -4.00
C LEU A 106 -5.29 5.80 -4.22
N ALA A 107 -4.50 4.83 -3.73
CA ALA A 107 -4.83 3.41 -3.81
C ALA A 107 -6.08 3.05 -3.01
N ILE A 108 -6.15 3.50 -1.75
CA ILE A 108 -7.25 3.24 -0.83
C ILE A 108 -8.55 3.79 -1.41
N ASN A 109 -8.53 5.03 -1.90
CA ASN A 109 -9.71 5.63 -2.53
C ASN A 109 -10.14 4.85 -3.77
N ARG A 110 -9.19 4.45 -4.63
CA ARG A 110 -9.50 3.66 -5.83
C ARG A 110 -10.12 2.31 -5.47
N VAL A 111 -9.58 1.59 -4.49
CA VAL A 111 -10.13 0.29 -4.07
C VAL A 111 -11.50 0.48 -3.40
N TYR A 112 -11.67 1.55 -2.62
CA TYR A 112 -12.95 1.88 -1.99
C TYR A 112 -14.06 2.12 -3.02
N GLU A 113 -13.78 2.82 -4.13
CA GLU A 113 -14.73 3.00 -5.23
C GLU A 113 -15.23 1.67 -5.81
N LEU A 114 -14.41 0.62 -5.80
CA LEU A 114 -14.78 -0.72 -6.26
C LEU A 114 -15.62 -1.50 -5.23
N THR A 115 -15.75 -1.01 -3.99
CA THR A 115 -16.60 -1.62 -2.96
C THR A 115 -18.05 -1.11 -2.97
N LEU A 116 -18.32 -0.02 -3.70
CA LEU A 116 -19.64 0.62 -3.81
C LEU A 116 -20.52 -0.07 -4.84
#